data_AF-A0A7S0RE75-F1
#
_entry.id   AF-A0A7S0RE75-F1
#
_cell.length_a   1.000
_cell.length_b   1.000
_cell.length_c   1.000
_cell.angle_alpha   90.00
_cell.angle_beta   90.00
_cell.angle_gamma   90.00
#
_symmetry.space_group_name_H-M   'P 1'
#
loop_
_entity.id
_entity.type
_entity.pdbx_description
1 polymer ?
#
loop_
_entity_poly.entity_id
_entity_poly.type
_entity_poly.pdbx_seq_one_letter_code
_entity_poly.pdbx_strand_id
1 'polypeptide(L)'
;QMEWYKSAASFLHTGARIAPDVGAVFGSSGRVDFWISLQPEAEAGLAEAAPGWAVELLCNGEGVAEHIARFARDGRYASMPHSQWAVVDFYTPGRGPPAREDSPTLQGHLFYIEFKDAFLSANVWKGTQL
;
A
#
# COMPACT_ATOMS: atom_id res chain seq x y z
N GLN A 1 11.26 -0.04 -2.88
CA GLN A 1 10.19 -0.09 -3.92
C GLN A 1 10.39 -1.23 -4.93
N MET A 2 11.51 -1.33 -5.68
CA MET A 2 11.68 -2.37 -6.72
C MET A 2 11.59 -3.83 -6.22
N GLU A 3 12.17 -4.14 -5.05
CA GLU A 3 12.09 -5.51 -4.50
C GLU A 3 10.68 -5.88 -4.02
N TRP A 4 9.92 -4.89 -3.55
CA TRP A 4 8.51 -5.09 -3.23
C TRP A 4 7.72 -5.42 -4.51
N TYR A 5 7.94 -4.68 -5.59
CA TYR A 5 7.32 -4.94 -6.89
C TYR A 5 7.59 -6.37 -7.38
N LYS A 6 8.87 -6.80 -7.38
CA LYS A 6 9.25 -8.17 -7.78
C LYS A 6 8.58 -9.23 -6.91
N SER A 7 8.58 -9.02 -5.60
CA SER A 7 7.95 -9.94 -4.65
C SER A 7 6.44 -10.05 -4.88
N ALA A 8 5.76 -8.90 -5.01
CA ALA A 8 4.33 -8.86 -5.30
C ALA A 8 4.01 -9.52 -6.66
N ALA A 9 4.76 -9.18 -7.71
CA ALA A 9 4.58 -9.76 -9.04
C ALA A 9 4.80 -11.28 -9.07
N SER A 10 5.69 -11.81 -8.22
CA SER A 10 5.91 -13.26 -8.11
C SER A 10 4.76 -14.02 -7.42
N PHE A 11 3.96 -13.31 -6.62
CA PHE A 11 2.88 -13.89 -5.83
C PHE A 11 1.51 -13.71 -6.47
N LEU A 12 1.29 -12.59 -7.15
CA LEU A 12 0.01 -12.28 -7.77
C LEU A 12 -0.28 -13.21 -8.96
N HIS A 13 -1.54 -13.60 -9.09
CA HIS A 13 -2.01 -14.46 -10.19
C HIS A 13 -1.81 -13.79 -11.56
N THR A 14 -1.78 -14.59 -12.64
CA THR A 14 -1.51 -14.15 -14.03
C THR A 14 -2.42 -13.04 -14.57
N GLY A 15 -3.55 -12.75 -13.91
CA GLY A 15 -4.47 -11.68 -14.28
C GLY A 15 -4.29 -10.36 -13.54
N ALA A 16 -3.42 -10.27 -12.53
CA ALA A 16 -3.20 -9.03 -11.81
C ALA A 16 -2.20 -8.12 -12.55
N ARG A 17 -2.40 -6.80 -12.48
CA ARG A 17 -1.48 -5.81 -13.03
C ARG A 17 -1.05 -4.84 -11.95
N ILE A 18 0.26 -4.71 -11.74
CA ILE A 18 0.83 -3.71 -10.83
C ILE A 18 1.24 -2.48 -11.64
N ALA A 19 0.68 -1.33 -11.29
CA ALA A 19 1.00 -0.04 -11.87
C ALA A 19 1.73 0.82 -10.82
N PRO A 20 3.02 1.11 -11.00
CA PRO A 20 3.76 2.00 -10.10
C PRO A 20 3.43 3.47 -10.36
N ASP A 21 3.59 4.32 -9.34
CA ASP A 21 3.54 5.78 -9.43
C ASP A 21 2.26 6.35 -10.07
N VAL A 22 1.11 5.72 -9.79
CA VAL A 22 -0.17 6.15 -10.36
C VAL A 22 -0.88 7.14 -9.47
N GLY A 23 -1.50 8.14 -10.10
CA GLY A 23 -2.28 9.15 -9.41
C GLY A 23 -2.87 10.13 -10.42
N ALA A 24 -2.00 10.73 -11.24
CA ALA A 24 -2.42 11.63 -12.32
C ALA A 24 -3.38 10.96 -13.32
N VAL A 25 -3.19 9.67 -13.61
CA VAL A 25 -4.08 8.87 -14.48
C VAL A 25 -5.52 8.81 -13.94
N PHE A 26 -5.68 8.89 -12.62
CA PHE A 26 -6.97 8.87 -11.93
C PHE A 26 -7.39 10.28 -11.44
N GLY A 27 -6.77 11.34 -11.95
CA GLY A 27 -7.04 12.72 -11.51
C GLY A 27 -6.67 13.02 -10.06
N SER A 28 -5.88 12.16 -9.40
CA SER A 28 -5.37 12.39 -8.06
C SER A 28 -4.17 13.36 -8.10
N SER A 29 -4.07 14.20 -7.07
CA SER A 29 -2.94 15.12 -6.87
C SER A 29 -1.74 14.46 -6.19
N GLY A 30 -1.92 13.26 -5.62
CA GLY A 30 -0.85 12.44 -5.07
C GLY A 30 -0.35 11.38 -6.06
N ARG A 31 0.69 10.67 -5.68
CA ARG A 31 1.19 9.48 -6.40
C ARG A 31 1.24 8.34 -5.41
N VAL A 32 0.43 7.31 -5.63
CA VAL A 32 0.55 6.08 -4.85
C VAL A 32 1.75 5.30 -5.38
N ASP A 33 2.52 4.68 -4.48
CA ASP A 33 3.66 3.86 -4.88
C ASP A 33 3.23 2.73 -5.83
N PHE A 34 2.15 2.01 -5.49
CA PHE A 34 1.60 0.96 -6.34
C PHE A 34 0.08 0.91 -6.31
N TRP A 35 -0.52 0.72 -7.47
CA TRP A 35 -1.91 0.33 -7.62
C TRP A 35 -1.98 -1.03 -8.33
N ILE A 36 -2.83 -1.92 -7.85
CA ILE A 36 -2.95 -3.29 -8.32
C ILE A 36 -4.36 -3.48 -8.88
N SER A 37 -4.46 -3.71 -10.19
CA SER A 37 -5.67 -4.22 -10.80
C SER A 37 -5.75 -5.73 -10.56
N LEU A 38 -6.92 -6.22 -10.12
CA LEU A 38 -7.18 -7.64 -9.92
C LEU A 38 -7.94 -8.29 -11.08
N GLN A 39 -8.17 -7.57 -12.18
CA GLN A 39 -8.94 -8.09 -13.31
C GLN A 39 -8.05 -8.65 -14.42
N PRO A 40 -8.22 -9.95 -14.79
CA PRO A 40 -7.46 -10.58 -15.85
C PRO A 40 -7.72 -9.98 -17.25
N GLU A 41 -8.98 -9.60 -17.55
CA GLU A 41 -9.43 -9.39 -18.94
C GLU A 41 -10.51 -8.30 -19.08
N ALA A 42 -10.30 -7.12 -18.48
CA ALA A 42 -10.92 -5.94 -19.07
C ALA A 42 -10.15 -5.62 -20.35
N GLU A 43 -10.64 -6.15 -21.48
CA GLU A 43 -10.25 -5.68 -22.80
C GLU A 43 -10.21 -4.15 -22.79
N ALA A 44 -9.19 -3.60 -23.43
CA ALA A 44 -8.93 -2.18 -23.49
C ALA A 44 -10.13 -1.40 -24.07
N GLY A 45 -11.04 -0.98 -23.20
CA GLY A 45 -12.21 -0.22 -23.60
C GLY A 45 -13.39 -0.40 -22.65
N LEU A 46 -13.49 0.50 -21.67
CA LEU A 46 -14.76 0.88 -21.03
C LEU A 46 -15.55 -0.26 -20.35
N ALA A 47 -15.09 -0.69 -19.19
CA ALA A 47 -15.98 -1.13 -18.11
C ALA A 47 -15.45 -0.50 -16.82
N GLU A 48 -16.35 -0.05 -15.93
CA GLU A 48 -15.99 0.56 -14.65
C GLU A 48 -14.82 -0.21 -14.02
N ALA A 49 -13.65 0.43 -13.93
CA ALA A 49 -12.46 -0.24 -13.42
C ALA A 49 -12.79 -0.74 -12.02
N ALA A 50 -12.90 -2.07 -11.87
CA ALA A 50 -13.21 -2.63 -10.57
C ALA A 50 -12.17 -2.12 -9.57
N PRO A 51 -12.61 -1.73 -8.37
CA PRO A 51 -11.76 -1.02 -7.44
C PRO A 51 -10.56 -1.91 -7.06
N GLY A 52 -9.36 -1.47 -7.46
CA GLY A 52 -8.10 -2.19 -7.26
C GLY A 52 -7.59 -2.10 -5.81
N TRP A 53 -6.37 -2.56 -5.58
CA TRP A 53 -5.67 -2.33 -4.31
C TRP A 53 -4.66 -1.22 -4.45
N ALA A 54 -4.51 -0.40 -3.41
CA ALA A 54 -3.52 0.67 -3.38
C ALA A 54 -2.48 0.40 -2.27
N VAL A 55 -1.19 0.60 -2.55
CA VAL A 55 -0.11 0.31 -1.59
C VAL A 55 0.87 1.48 -1.53
N GLU A 56 1.16 1.92 -0.32
CA GLU A 56 2.18 2.91 0.03
C GLU A 56 3.30 2.24 0.81
N LEU A 57 4.56 2.52 0.46
CA LEU A 57 5.72 2.02 1.17
C LEU A 57 6.39 3.15 1.94
N LEU A 58 6.67 2.90 3.21
CA LEU A 58 7.35 3.84 4.09
C LEU A 58 8.64 3.24 4.63
N CYS A 59 9.50 4.12 5.13
CA CYS A 59 10.69 3.74 5.87
C CYS A 59 10.65 4.41 7.22
N ASN A 60 10.89 3.63 8.27
CA ASN A 60 11.18 4.15 9.60
C ASN A 60 10.09 5.10 10.14
N GLY A 61 8.80 4.81 9.90
CA GLY A 61 7.70 5.58 10.49
C GLY A 61 7.54 6.99 9.95
N GLU A 62 8.28 7.37 8.93
CA GLU A 62 8.23 8.71 8.38
C GLU A 62 6.89 8.96 7.69
N GLY A 63 6.10 9.90 8.23
CA GLY A 63 4.86 10.34 7.60
C GLY A 63 3.73 9.31 7.59
N VAL A 64 3.72 8.30 8.46
CA VAL A 64 2.67 7.26 8.52
C VAL A 64 1.26 7.87 8.57
N ALA A 65 1.02 8.80 9.49
CA ALA A 65 -0.27 9.47 9.62
C ALA A 65 -0.67 10.26 8.36
N GLU A 66 0.30 10.91 7.69
CA GLU A 66 0.03 11.62 6.43
C GLU A 66 -0.36 10.65 5.32
N HIS A 67 0.38 9.56 5.15
CA HIS A 67 0.10 8.56 4.11
C HIS A 67 -1.24 7.87 4.33
N ILE A 68 -1.60 7.58 5.58
CA ILE A 68 -2.93 7.10 5.95
C ILE A 68 -4.00 8.13 5.57
N ALA A 69 -3.80 9.41 5.91
CA ALA A 69 -4.76 10.48 5.61
C ALA A 69 -4.98 10.68 4.11
N ARG A 70 -4.03 10.31 3.24
CA ARG A 70 -4.22 10.36 1.78
C ARG A 70 -5.33 9.41 1.31
N PHE A 71 -5.59 8.32 2.03
CA PHE A 71 -6.67 7.37 1.76
C PHE A 71 -8.00 7.72 2.45
N ALA A 72 -8.08 8.83 3.17
CA ALA A 72 -9.35 9.31 3.70
C ALA A 72 -10.34 9.60 2.56
N ARG A 73 -11.64 9.64 2.89
CA ARG A 73 -12.73 9.88 1.92
C ARG A 73 -12.54 11.17 1.11
N ASP A 74 -11.95 12.19 1.71
CA ASP A 74 -11.59 13.49 1.13
C ASP A 74 -10.07 13.68 0.98
N GLY A 75 -9.31 12.58 1.13
CA GLY A 75 -7.86 12.55 1.01
C GLY A 75 -7.39 12.66 -0.45
N ARG A 76 -6.08 12.75 -0.63
CA ARG A 76 -5.46 12.90 -1.96
C ARG A 76 -5.82 11.78 -2.94
N TYR A 77 -6.11 10.58 -2.44
CA TYR A 77 -6.47 9.41 -3.24
C TYR A 77 -7.98 9.17 -3.38
N ALA A 78 -8.81 10.13 -2.96
CA ALA A 78 -10.28 10.02 -3.06
C ALA A 78 -10.80 9.79 -4.49
N SER A 79 -10.08 10.27 -5.51
CA SER A 79 -10.45 10.07 -6.93
C SER A 79 -9.96 8.75 -7.52
N MET A 80 -9.12 7.99 -6.80
CA MET A 80 -8.54 6.74 -7.28
C MET A 80 -9.49 5.57 -6.98
N PRO A 81 -9.84 4.74 -7.97
CA PRO A 81 -10.70 3.57 -7.72
C PRO A 81 -9.91 2.51 -6.95
N HIS A 82 -10.22 2.33 -5.66
CA HIS A 82 -9.63 1.30 -4.83
C HIS A 82 -10.63 0.73 -3.82
N SER A 83 -10.54 -0.58 -3.57
CA SER A 83 -11.43 -1.31 -2.66
C SER A 83 -10.74 -1.60 -1.33
N GLN A 84 -9.42 -1.67 -1.36
CA GLN A 84 -8.55 -1.85 -0.21
C GLN A 84 -7.29 -1.03 -0.41
N TRP A 85 -6.67 -0.64 0.68
CA TRP A 85 -5.35 -0.03 0.65
C TRP A 85 -4.48 -0.54 1.79
N ALA A 86 -3.17 -0.49 1.60
CA ALA A 86 -2.19 -0.82 2.61
C ALA A 86 -1.07 0.21 2.68
N VAL A 87 -0.63 0.53 3.89
CA VAL A 87 0.64 1.21 4.16
C VAL A 87 1.59 0.17 4.74
N VAL A 88 2.75 -0.01 4.13
CA VAL A 88 3.77 -0.97 4.56
C VAL A 88 5.03 -0.20 4.93
N ASP A 89 5.36 -0.19 6.21
CA ASP A 89 6.45 0.60 6.77
C ASP A 89 7.62 -0.31 7.20
N PHE A 90 8.79 -0.08 6.58
CA PHE A 90 10.00 -0.87 6.77
C PHE A 90 10.94 -0.19 7.79
N TYR A 91 11.33 -0.94 8.81
CA TYR A 91 12.22 -0.47 9.87
C TYR A 91 13.61 -1.07 9.75
N THR A 92 14.61 -0.24 10.04
CA THR A 92 15.96 -0.72 10.28
C THR A 92 15.99 -1.59 11.54
N PRO A 93 16.87 -2.61 11.59
CA PRO A 93 17.00 -3.48 12.75
C PRO A 93 17.21 -2.69 14.05
N GLY A 94 16.47 -3.03 15.10
CA GLY A 94 16.60 -2.44 16.44
C GLY A 94 15.84 -1.12 16.63
N ARG A 95 15.18 -0.59 15.59
CA ARG A 95 14.33 0.60 15.72
C ARG A 95 12.91 0.23 16.13
N GLY A 96 12.36 -0.84 15.56
CA GLY A 96 10.98 -1.30 15.75
C GLY A 96 9.91 -0.24 15.42
N PRO A 97 8.65 -0.62 15.21
CA PRO A 97 7.57 0.36 15.13
C PRO A 97 7.42 1.09 16.49
N PRO A 98 6.99 2.37 16.50
CA PRO A 98 6.59 3.02 17.73
C PRO A 98 5.49 2.21 18.44
N ALA A 99 5.39 2.34 19.76
CA ALA A 99 4.35 1.68 20.54
C ALA A 99 3.00 1.94 19.88
N ARG A 100 2.28 0.84 19.57
CA ARG A 100 1.06 0.78 18.74
C ARG A 100 0.29 2.10 18.75
N GLU A 101 0.37 2.85 17.65
CA GLU A 101 -0.58 3.94 17.45
C GLU A 101 -1.94 3.33 17.20
N ASP A 102 -2.93 3.79 17.97
CA ASP A 102 -4.33 3.49 17.75
C ASP A 102 -4.70 4.03 16.37
N SER A 103 -4.82 3.13 15.40
CA SER A 103 -5.25 3.54 14.07
C SER A 103 -6.77 3.57 14.07
N PRO A 104 -7.41 4.74 13.87
CA PRO A 104 -8.86 4.83 13.82
C PRO A 104 -9.38 3.90 12.74
N THR A 105 -10.59 3.36 12.95
CA THR A 105 -11.35 2.47 12.07
C THR A 105 -11.27 2.88 10.61
N LEU A 106 -10.24 2.39 9.92
CA LEU A 106 -10.00 2.60 8.51
C LEU A 106 -10.10 1.24 7.84
N GLN A 107 -10.78 1.18 6.70
CA GLN A 107 -10.85 -0.03 5.85
C GLN A 107 -9.49 -0.45 5.24
N GLY A 108 -8.40 0.22 5.61
CA GLY A 108 -7.04 -0.08 5.19
C GLY A 108 -6.27 -1.00 6.12
N HIS A 109 -5.05 -1.33 5.70
CA HIS A 109 -4.12 -2.14 6.46
C HIS A 109 -2.81 -1.39 6.69
N LEU A 110 -2.32 -1.42 7.93
CA LEU A 110 -1.00 -0.90 8.27
C LEU A 110 -0.13 -2.08 8.67
N PHE A 111 1.00 -2.25 7.99
CA PHE A 111 1.99 -3.28 8.28
C PHE A 111 3.31 -2.63 8.65
N TYR A 112 3.92 -3.14 9.72
CA TYR A 112 5.26 -2.79 10.14
C TYR A 112 6.17 -3.99 9.92
N ILE A 113 7.30 -3.78 9.25
CA ILE A 113 8.27 -4.82 8.93
C ILE A 113 9.62 -4.39 9.47
N GLU A 114 10.15 -5.09 10.47
CA GLU A 114 11.51 -4.87 10.94
C GLU A 114 12.40 -6.01 10.46
N PHE A 115 13.42 -5.68 9.69
CA PHE A 115 14.42 -6.67 9.26
C PHE A 115 15.37 -7.02 10.40
N LYS A 116 15.82 -8.28 10.40
CA LYS A 116 16.76 -8.87 11.36
C LYS A 116 17.85 -9.64 10.62
N ASP A 117 18.90 -10.01 11.34
CA ASP A 117 19.93 -10.94 10.88
C ASP A 117 20.50 -10.56 9.50
N ALA A 118 20.85 -9.28 9.30
CA ALA A 118 21.29 -8.74 8.01
C ALA A 118 20.31 -8.99 6.86
N PHE A 119 19.01 -8.73 7.09
CA PHE A 119 17.91 -8.87 6.13
C PHE A 119 17.56 -10.33 5.78
N LEU A 120 17.98 -11.31 6.59
CA LEU A 120 17.64 -12.73 6.39
C LEU A 120 16.31 -13.13 7.03
N SER A 121 15.83 -12.35 7.99
CA SER A 121 14.55 -12.57 8.66
C SER A 121 13.85 -11.25 8.92
N ALA A 122 12.55 -11.29 9.23
CA ALA A 122 11.80 -10.10 9.59
C ALA A 122 10.75 -10.39 10.67
N ASN A 123 10.56 -9.43 11.56
CA ASN A 123 9.35 -9.33 12.35
C ASN A 123 8.28 -8.61 11.52
N VAL A 124 7.05 -9.10 11.58
CA VAL A 124 5.91 -8.46 10.92
C VAL A 124 4.82 -8.22 11.95
N TRP A 125 4.34 -6.97 12.01
CA TRP A 125 3.19 -6.59 12.83
C TRP A 125 2.12 -5.97 11.97
N LYS A 126 0.87 -6.30 12.25
CA LYS A 126 -0.29 -5.59 11.72
C LYS A 126 -0.74 -4.54 12.74
N GLY A 127 -0.89 -3.29 12.32
CA GLY A 127 -1.53 -2.24 13.10
C GLY A 127 -2.93 -2.71 13.51
N THR A 128 -3.27 -2.56 14.79
CA THR A 128 -4.54 -3.06 15.33
C THR A 128 -5.59 -1.95 15.27
N GLN A 129 -6.80 -2.31 14.83
CA GLN A 129 -8.00 -1.51 15.08
C GLN A 129 -8.44 -1.80 16.52
N LEU A 130 -8.71 -0.75 17.32
CA LEU A 130 -9.50 -0.87 18.56
C LEU A 130 -10.95 -0.49 18.26
#